data_AF-A0A0N4U6M2-F1
#
_entry.id   AF-A0A0N4U6M2-F1
#
_cell.length_a   1.000
_cell.length_b   1.000
_cell.length_c   1.000
_cell.angle_alpha   90.00
_cell.angle_beta   90.00
_cell.angle_gamma   90.00
#
_symmetry.space_group_name_H-M   'P 1'
#
loop_
_entity.id
_entity.type
_entity.pdbx_description
1 polymer ?
#
loop_
_entity_poly.entity_id
_entity_poly.type
_entity_poly.pdbx_seq_one_letter_code
_entity_poly.pdbx_strand_id
1 'polypeptide(L)'
;LQREFQEQLLCAVVMRTITQCFGRGAIDFRSFSPAVNQPLLFPPLCLQAKLYPSNAQIEMSQSEFSKAMCEWGAFYNGVAAGLRLGDHRNIRIDCEWLTMNTVNRNASSAGLMYAFGLGGHIVNLNFFTIHELLSSDHYMISLAILIGYAVAKRTSADVQLYKMIVTHLPFMMGPTLLELHIDLMVQTAALVSLGLLFAQTSHLGILGQLINEIGRAASPNQEPSTDRYSYTLGAGFAVGLISLGKGDDLSKNVPFVERYPSLPSRLVILMNGGRRSCCVFPTEITSDLFPIVNNSRNNQAQQLRSNYAKESENVNPHLTGSAATIALGLMYLRTGNSWAAKNLEVPNSLYMIETIKPDLILLRYFF
;
A
#
# COMPACT_ATOMS: atom_id res chain seq x y z
N LEU A 1 -25.07 -23.23 -20.87
CA LEU A 1 -24.36 -24.46 -20.42
C LEU A 1 -23.01 -24.68 -21.10
N GLN A 2 -22.92 -25.17 -22.35
CA GLN A 2 -21.61 -25.49 -22.97
C GLN A 2 -20.71 -24.24 -23.15
N ARG A 3 -21.30 -23.11 -23.56
CA ARG A 3 -20.58 -21.83 -23.67
C ARG A 3 -20.11 -21.28 -22.32
N GLU A 4 -20.95 -21.36 -21.29
CA GLU A 4 -20.59 -20.90 -19.93
C GLU A 4 -19.42 -21.71 -19.36
N PHE A 5 -19.40 -23.03 -19.58
CA PHE A 5 -18.27 -23.87 -19.16
C PHE A 5 -16.99 -23.49 -19.91
N GLN A 6 -17.08 -23.19 -21.20
CA GLN A 6 -15.94 -22.72 -21.99
C GLN A 6 -15.42 -21.37 -21.50
N GLU A 7 -16.31 -20.43 -21.16
CA GLU A 7 -15.95 -19.12 -20.60
C GLU A 7 -15.33 -19.24 -19.20
N GLN A 8 -15.83 -20.14 -18.35
CA GLN A 8 -15.23 -20.43 -17.05
C GLN A 8 -13.82 -21.04 -17.17
N LEU A 9 -13.64 -21.99 -18.09
CA LEU A 9 -12.33 -22.58 -18.36
C LEU A 9 -11.37 -21.53 -18.93
N LEU A 10 -11.84 -20.67 -19.84
CA LEU A 10 -11.05 -19.56 -20.37
C LEU A 10 -10.60 -18.63 -19.24
N CYS A 11 -11.51 -18.22 -18.35
CA CYS A 11 -11.17 -17.36 -17.21
C CYS A 11 -10.06 -17.97 -16.34
N ALA A 12 -10.14 -19.27 -16.02
CA ALA A 12 -9.12 -19.97 -15.26
C ALA A 12 -7.76 -20.02 -15.99
N VAL A 13 -7.77 -20.25 -17.31
CA VAL A 13 -6.54 -20.25 -18.12
C VAL A 13 -5.94 -18.85 -18.21
N VAL A 14 -6.76 -17.81 -18.36
CA VAL A 14 -6.33 -16.41 -18.42
C VAL A 14 -5.69 -15.99 -17.09
N MET A 15 -6.28 -16.37 -15.94
CA MET A 15 -5.68 -16.14 -14.61
C MET A 15 -4.29 -16.76 -14.50
N ARG A 16 -4.15 -18.00 -14.99
CA ARG A 16 -2.86 -18.68 -15.06
C ARG A 16 -1.88 -17.97 -16.00
N THR A 17 -2.32 -17.51 -17.17
CA THR A 17 -1.44 -16.81 -18.13
C THR A 17 -0.96 -15.47 -17.58
N ILE A 18 -1.81 -14.71 -16.88
CA ILE A 18 -1.41 -13.44 -16.26
C ILE A 18 -0.36 -13.66 -15.17
N THR A 19 -0.51 -14.71 -14.35
CA THR A 19 0.45 -15.02 -13.28
C THR A 19 1.81 -15.50 -13.80
N GLN A 20 1.92 -15.94 -15.06
CA GLN A 20 3.22 -16.27 -15.67
C GLN A 20 4.16 -15.07 -15.79
N CYS A 21 3.62 -13.83 -15.81
CA CYS A 21 4.44 -12.62 -15.83
C CYS A 21 5.41 -12.55 -14.62
N PHE A 22 5.01 -13.05 -13.45
CA PHE A 22 5.87 -13.07 -12.27
C PHE A 22 7.08 -13.99 -12.44
N GLY A 23 6.84 -15.23 -12.88
CA GLY A 23 7.92 -16.20 -13.13
C GLY A 23 8.86 -15.72 -14.23
N ARG A 24 8.31 -15.14 -15.29
CA ARG A 24 9.09 -14.54 -16.38
C ARG A 24 9.99 -13.39 -15.91
N GLY A 25 9.44 -12.47 -15.12
CA GLY A 25 10.21 -11.35 -14.57
C GLY A 25 11.37 -11.81 -13.69
N ALA A 26 11.20 -12.93 -12.98
CA ALA A 26 12.25 -13.54 -12.17
C ALA A 26 13.34 -14.24 -13.02
N ILE A 27 12.96 -14.97 -14.07
CA ILE A 27 13.91 -15.68 -14.96
C ILE A 27 14.77 -14.69 -15.74
N ASP A 28 14.14 -13.68 -16.33
CA ASP A 28 14.84 -12.74 -17.20
C ASP A 28 15.44 -11.54 -16.43
N PHE A 29 15.48 -11.59 -15.09
CA PHE A 29 15.88 -10.47 -14.25
C PHE A 29 17.29 -9.97 -14.58
N ARG A 30 17.41 -8.68 -14.93
CA ARG A 30 18.68 -7.99 -15.25
C ARG A 30 19.52 -8.68 -16.35
N SER A 31 18.87 -9.35 -17.30
CA SER A 31 19.54 -10.10 -18.37
C SER A 31 19.77 -9.31 -19.66
N PHE A 32 19.08 -8.17 -19.84
CA PHE A 32 19.01 -7.45 -21.12
C PHE A 32 19.56 -6.03 -21.04
N SER A 33 20.28 -5.61 -22.09
CA SER A 33 20.71 -4.23 -22.31
C SER A 33 19.93 -3.63 -23.49
N PRO A 34 19.20 -2.52 -23.30
CA PRO A 34 18.38 -1.94 -24.35
C PRO A 34 19.24 -1.24 -25.40
N ALA A 35 18.74 -1.23 -26.64
CA ALA A 35 19.24 -0.33 -27.67
C ALA A 35 18.60 1.06 -27.47
N VAL A 36 19.43 2.11 -27.43
CA VAL A 36 18.98 3.50 -27.16
C VAL A 36 18.02 4.02 -28.24
N ASN A 37 18.05 3.44 -29.44
CA ASN A 37 17.27 3.94 -30.58
C ASN A 37 15.86 3.35 -30.69
N GLN A 38 15.48 2.39 -29.84
CA GLN A 38 14.20 1.69 -29.94
C GLN A 38 13.48 1.63 -28.58
N PRO A 39 12.15 1.74 -28.57
CA PRO A 39 11.38 1.47 -27.36
C PRO A 39 11.48 -0.01 -26.99
N LEU A 40 11.32 -0.29 -25.70
CA LEU A 40 11.31 -1.64 -25.17
C LEU A 40 10.10 -2.39 -25.74
N LEU A 41 10.38 -3.50 -26.43
CA LEU A 41 9.33 -4.32 -27.01
C LEU A 41 8.64 -5.13 -25.92
N PHE A 42 7.31 -4.95 -25.82
CA PHE A 42 6.48 -5.76 -24.94
C PHE A 42 6.12 -7.07 -25.63
N PRO A 43 6.35 -8.21 -24.98
CA PRO A 43 5.83 -9.48 -25.43
C PRO A 43 4.30 -9.47 -25.28
N PRO A 44 3.52 -9.81 -26.32
CA PRO A 44 2.06 -9.73 -26.23
C PRO A 44 1.51 -10.79 -25.27
N LEU A 45 0.60 -10.38 -24.39
CA LEU A 45 -0.20 -11.28 -23.56
C LEU A 45 -1.40 -11.78 -24.37
N CYS A 46 -1.36 -13.04 -24.80
CA CYS A 46 -2.48 -13.65 -25.51
C CYS A 46 -3.51 -14.19 -24.51
N LEU A 47 -4.64 -13.49 -24.38
CA LEU A 47 -5.75 -13.87 -23.47
C LEU A 47 -6.90 -14.58 -24.21
N GLN A 48 -6.70 -14.91 -25.49
CA GLN A 48 -7.67 -15.65 -26.31
C GLN A 48 -7.38 -17.16 -26.23
N ALA A 49 -8.43 -17.98 -26.19
CA ALA A 49 -8.29 -19.43 -26.36
C ALA A 49 -8.76 -19.88 -27.75
N LYS A 50 -8.19 -20.99 -28.21
CA LYS A 50 -8.65 -21.71 -29.40
C LYS A 50 -9.32 -23.01 -28.96
N LEU A 51 -10.57 -23.22 -29.38
CA LEU A 51 -11.29 -24.46 -29.16
C LEU A 51 -10.84 -25.53 -30.16
N TYR A 52 -10.49 -26.71 -29.67
CA TYR A 52 -10.31 -27.88 -30.50
C TYR A 52 -11.65 -28.62 -30.66
N PRO A 53 -12.03 -29.15 -31.85
CA PRO A 53 -11.26 -29.23 -33.10
C PRO A 53 -11.50 -28.07 -34.10
N SER A 54 -12.47 -27.19 -33.86
CA SER A 54 -12.87 -26.15 -34.83
C SER A 54 -11.90 -24.98 -34.97
N ASN A 55 -10.89 -24.87 -34.09
CA ASN A 55 -9.97 -23.74 -33.96
C ASN A 55 -10.67 -22.38 -33.79
N ALA A 56 -11.94 -22.38 -33.38
CA ALA A 56 -12.69 -21.16 -33.11
C ALA A 56 -12.04 -20.40 -31.94
N GLN A 57 -11.87 -19.09 -32.11
CA GLN A 57 -11.36 -18.22 -31.05
C GLN A 57 -12.49 -17.90 -30.07
N ILE A 58 -12.23 -18.08 -28.77
CA ILE A 58 -13.08 -17.56 -27.71
C ILE A 58 -12.37 -16.36 -27.09
N GLU A 59 -13.12 -15.27 -27.00
CA GLU A 59 -12.74 -14.09 -26.24
C GLU A 59 -13.51 -14.05 -24.91
N MET A 60 -12.88 -13.43 -23.91
CA MET A 60 -13.53 -13.23 -22.62
C MET A 60 -14.72 -12.28 -22.74
N SER A 61 -15.75 -12.53 -21.92
CA SER A 61 -16.85 -11.60 -21.73
C SER A 61 -16.33 -10.27 -21.17
N GLN A 62 -16.86 -9.15 -21.69
CA GLN A 62 -16.45 -7.79 -21.29
C GLN A 62 -17.08 -7.34 -19.96
N SER A 63 -17.05 -8.18 -18.95
CA SER A 63 -17.44 -7.82 -17.58
C SER A 63 -16.40 -6.86 -16.97
N GLU A 64 -16.82 -6.04 -16.01
CA GLU A 64 -15.91 -5.13 -15.27
C GLU A 64 -14.75 -5.88 -14.62
N PHE A 65 -15.03 -7.05 -14.05
CA PHE A 65 -14.01 -7.95 -13.50
C PHE A 65 -12.95 -8.35 -14.54
N SER A 66 -13.38 -8.75 -15.75
CA SER A 66 -12.47 -9.11 -16.83
C SER A 66 -11.62 -7.92 -17.28
N LYS A 67 -12.18 -6.70 -17.30
CA LYS A 67 -11.44 -5.48 -17.65
C LYS A 67 -10.35 -5.18 -16.62
N ALA A 68 -10.69 -5.17 -15.32
CA ALA A 68 -9.73 -4.96 -14.24
C ALA A 68 -8.62 -6.03 -14.24
N MET A 69 -9.00 -7.29 -14.47
CA MET A 69 -8.05 -8.39 -14.57
C MET A 69 -7.07 -8.21 -15.75
N CYS A 70 -7.57 -7.86 -16.94
CA CYS A 70 -6.73 -7.57 -18.11
C CYS A 70 -5.80 -6.38 -17.88
N GLU A 71 -6.29 -5.34 -17.19
CA GLU A 71 -5.51 -4.15 -16.86
C GLU A 71 -4.32 -4.48 -15.95
N TRP A 72 -4.57 -5.21 -14.85
CA TRP A 72 -3.51 -5.71 -13.97
C TRP A 72 -2.56 -6.68 -14.69
N GLY A 73 -3.08 -7.51 -15.60
CA GLY A 73 -2.25 -8.38 -16.43
C GLY A 73 -1.28 -7.61 -17.33
N ALA A 74 -1.76 -6.55 -17.98
CA ALA A 74 -0.94 -5.64 -18.77
C ALA A 74 0.12 -4.94 -17.90
N PHE A 75 -0.26 -4.49 -16.70
CA PHE A 75 0.67 -3.94 -15.72
C PHE A 75 1.79 -4.92 -15.37
N TYR A 76 1.47 -6.16 -14.97
CA TYR A 76 2.48 -7.17 -14.62
C TYR A 76 3.40 -7.52 -15.79
N ASN A 77 2.89 -7.53 -17.02
CA ASN A 77 3.72 -7.74 -18.20
C ASN A 77 4.68 -6.57 -18.45
N GLY A 78 4.23 -5.34 -18.23
CA GLY A 78 5.07 -4.15 -18.25
C GLY A 78 6.20 -4.21 -17.21
N VAL A 79 5.87 -4.60 -15.97
CA VAL A 79 6.87 -4.80 -14.91
C VAL A 79 7.87 -5.89 -15.30
N ALA A 80 7.39 -7.04 -15.77
CA ALA A 80 8.25 -8.15 -16.17
C ALA A 80 9.19 -7.76 -17.32
N ALA A 81 8.71 -7.00 -18.31
CA ALA A 81 9.55 -6.48 -19.39
C ALA A 81 10.62 -5.50 -18.87
N GLY A 82 10.25 -4.60 -17.96
CA GLY A 82 11.16 -3.61 -17.38
C GLY A 82 12.22 -4.20 -16.46
N LEU A 83 11.89 -5.24 -15.68
CA LEU A 83 12.83 -5.94 -14.79
C LEU A 83 13.95 -6.70 -15.53
N ARG A 84 13.79 -6.89 -16.84
CA ARG A 84 14.84 -7.45 -17.69
C ARG A 84 16.03 -6.51 -17.84
N LEU A 85 15.79 -5.22 -17.69
CA LEU A 85 16.83 -4.21 -17.82
C LEU A 85 17.85 -4.37 -16.69
N GLY A 86 19.13 -4.21 -17.05
CA GLY A 86 20.21 -4.15 -16.08
C GLY A 86 20.03 -3.00 -15.08
N ASP A 87 20.74 -3.11 -13.96
CA ASP A 87 20.75 -2.12 -12.88
C ASP A 87 21.25 -0.74 -13.37
N HIS A 88 20.83 0.34 -12.72
CA HIS A 88 21.31 1.71 -12.99
C HIS A 88 22.84 1.85 -12.94
N ARG A 89 23.50 1.01 -12.14
CA ARG A 89 24.96 0.97 -12.04
C ARG A 89 25.63 0.42 -13.30
N ASN A 90 24.95 -0.46 -14.03
CA ASN A 90 25.50 -1.17 -15.18
C ASN A 90 25.11 -0.50 -16.49
N ILE A 91 23.89 0.06 -16.56
CA ILE A 91 23.34 0.65 -17.78
C ILE A 91 22.92 2.08 -17.45
N ARG A 92 23.49 3.05 -18.15
CA ARG A 92 23.02 4.43 -18.09
C ARG A 92 21.94 4.61 -19.14
N ILE A 93 20.74 4.91 -18.67
CA ILE A 93 19.58 5.16 -19.51
C ILE A 93 19.26 6.65 -19.42
N ASP A 94 19.13 7.29 -20.58
CA ASP A 94 18.83 8.71 -20.70
C ASP A 94 17.36 9.01 -20.40
N CYS A 95 17.07 10.22 -19.91
CA CYS A 95 15.71 10.67 -19.62
C CYS A 95 14.80 10.56 -20.86
N GLU A 96 15.32 10.88 -22.05
CA GLU A 96 14.57 10.83 -23.31
C GLU A 96 14.11 9.41 -23.64
N TRP A 97 14.97 8.41 -23.43
CA TRP A 97 14.61 7.01 -23.65
C TRP A 97 13.55 6.54 -22.64
N LEU A 98 13.67 6.93 -21.37
CA LEU A 98 12.65 6.61 -20.36
C LEU A 98 11.30 7.23 -20.74
N THR A 99 11.27 8.49 -21.16
CA THR A 99 10.06 9.19 -21.59
C THR A 99 9.46 8.57 -22.86
N MET A 100 10.28 8.19 -23.84
CA MET A 100 9.82 7.51 -25.07
C MET A 100 9.01 6.24 -24.76
N ASN A 101 9.40 5.50 -23.72
CA ASN A 101 8.72 4.27 -23.31
C ASN A 101 7.40 4.52 -22.53
N THR A 102 7.11 5.77 -22.16
CA THR A 102 5.91 6.16 -21.38
C THR A 102 4.81 6.84 -22.18
N VAL A 103 5.05 7.15 -23.45
CA VAL A 103 4.14 7.99 -24.26
C VAL A 103 2.72 7.44 -24.31
N ASN A 104 2.56 6.13 -24.36
CA ASN A 104 1.25 5.49 -24.51
C ASN A 104 0.36 5.54 -23.26
N ARG A 105 0.88 5.93 -22.08
CA ARG A 105 0.13 6.06 -20.81
C ARG A 105 -0.83 4.91 -20.48
N ASN A 106 -0.50 3.69 -20.92
CA ASN A 106 -1.28 2.47 -20.69
C ASN A 106 -0.84 1.75 -19.40
N ALA A 107 -1.63 0.77 -18.94
CA ALA A 107 -1.27 -0.09 -17.80
C ALA A 107 0.11 -0.76 -17.95
N SER A 108 0.50 -1.19 -19.15
CA SER A 108 1.85 -1.73 -19.40
C SER A 108 2.96 -0.69 -19.19
N SER A 109 2.71 0.56 -19.58
CA SER A 109 3.68 1.65 -19.35
C SER A 109 3.78 2.02 -17.87
N ALA A 110 2.69 1.93 -17.11
CA ALA A 110 2.70 2.05 -15.66
C ALA A 110 3.57 0.95 -15.02
N GLY A 111 3.40 -0.30 -15.46
CA GLY A 111 4.25 -1.41 -15.01
C GLY A 111 5.73 -1.18 -15.33
N LEU A 112 6.02 -0.64 -16.51
CA LEU A 112 7.39 -0.29 -16.89
C LEU A 112 7.98 0.84 -16.02
N MET A 113 7.19 1.87 -15.69
CA MET A 113 7.58 2.92 -14.73
C MET A 113 7.91 2.36 -13.35
N TYR A 114 7.09 1.43 -12.87
CA TYR A 114 7.37 0.77 -11.60
C TYR A 114 8.70 0.02 -11.65
N ALA A 115 8.96 -0.72 -12.74
CA ALA A 115 10.22 -1.43 -12.94
C ALA A 115 11.43 -0.49 -13.06
N PHE A 116 11.31 0.68 -13.70
CA PHE A 116 12.38 1.70 -13.72
C PHE A 116 12.69 2.21 -12.31
N GLY A 117 11.66 2.33 -11.45
CA GLY A 117 11.84 2.63 -10.04
C GLY A 117 12.61 1.56 -9.28
N LEU A 118 12.22 0.29 -9.45
CA LEU A 118 12.92 -0.86 -8.86
C LEU A 118 14.38 -0.98 -9.33
N GLY A 119 14.65 -0.61 -10.60
CA GLY A 119 15.99 -0.58 -11.17
C GLY A 119 16.80 0.68 -10.83
N GLY A 120 16.21 1.67 -10.15
CA GLY A 120 16.87 2.94 -9.81
C GLY A 120 17.01 3.93 -10.97
N HIS A 121 16.52 3.60 -12.16
CA HIS A 121 16.59 4.46 -13.35
C HIS A 121 15.66 5.66 -13.27
N ILE A 122 14.59 5.58 -12.47
CA ILE A 122 13.60 6.65 -12.31
C ILE A 122 14.20 7.96 -11.78
N VAL A 123 15.36 7.92 -11.12
CA VAL A 123 16.05 9.12 -10.60
C VAL A 123 16.56 10.03 -11.72
N ASN A 124 16.77 9.48 -12.93
CA ASN A 124 17.20 10.24 -14.09
C ASN A 124 16.05 11.02 -14.77
N LEU A 125 14.80 10.75 -14.41
CA LEU A 125 13.66 11.48 -14.97
C LEU A 125 13.57 12.89 -14.41
N ASN A 126 13.23 13.83 -15.29
CA ASN A 126 12.96 15.20 -14.90
C ASN A 126 11.69 15.27 -14.03
N PHE A 127 11.74 16.09 -12.98
CA PHE A 127 10.57 16.33 -12.11
C PHE A 127 9.35 16.82 -12.89
N PHE A 128 9.55 17.62 -13.95
CA PHE A 128 8.48 18.06 -14.83
C PHE A 128 7.73 16.87 -15.45
N THR A 129 8.45 15.90 -16.02
CA THR A 129 7.87 14.69 -16.61
C THR A 129 7.16 13.85 -15.56
N ILE A 130 7.72 13.74 -14.36
CA ILE A 130 7.08 13.03 -13.24
C ILE A 130 5.74 13.69 -12.89
N HIS A 131 5.70 15.02 -12.76
CA HIS A 131 4.47 15.76 -12.49
C HIS A 131 3.43 15.59 -13.61
N GLU A 132 3.85 15.65 -14.87
CA GLU A 132 2.97 15.43 -16.02
C GLU A 132 2.34 14.01 -16.00
N LEU A 133 3.14 12.99 -15.65
CA LEU A 133 2.67 11.62 -15.53
C LEU A 133 1.73 11.43 -14.32
N LEU A 134 1.98 12.11 -13.19
CA LEU A 134 1.10 12.08 -12.02
C LEU A 134 -0.22 12.81 -12.24
N SER A 135 -0.25 13.81 -13.13
CA SER A 135 -1.47 14.48 -13.58
C SER A 135 -2.28 13.67 -14.61
N SER A 136 -1.82 12.47 -14.99
CA SER A 136 -2.56 11.61 -15.90
C SER A 136 -3.73 10.91 -15.18
N ASP A 137 -4.82 10.66 -15.90
CA ASP A 137 -6.05 10.05 -15.33
C ASP A 137 -5.88 8.59 -14.87
N HIS A 138 -4.87 7.88 -15.37
CA HIS A 138 -4.65 6.46 -15.04
C HIS A 138 -3.97 6.29 -13.67
N TYR A 139 -4.77 5.90 -12.66
CA TYR A 139 -4.31 5.65 -11.28
C TYR A 139 -3.11 4.70 -11.17
N MET A 140 -2.98 3.72 -12.08
CA MET A 140 -1.85 2.78 -12.11
C MET A 140 -0.50 3.47 -12.34
N ILE A 141 -0.46 4.54 -13.15
CA ILE A 141 0.76 5.31 -13.41
C ILE A 141 1.18 6.01 -12.11
N SER A 142 0.23 6.68 -11.45
CA SER A 142 0.48 7.36 -10.19
C SER A 142 0.97 6.41 -9.10
N LEU A 143 0.33 5.24 -8.98
CA LEU A 143 0.78 4.17 -8.09
C LEU A 143 2.22 3.72 -8.41
N ALA A 144 2.52 3.46 -9.68
CA ALA A 144 3.82 2.97 -10.13
C ALA A 144 4.95 3.97 -9.84
N ILE A 145 4.69 5.26 -10.09
CA ILE A 145 5.66 6.34 -9.86
C ILE A 145 5.91 6.53 -8.38
N LEU A 146 4.86 6.59 -7.55
CA LEU A 146 5.01 6.81 -6.11
C LEU A 146 5.87 5.72 -5.46
N ILE A 147 5.52 4.44 -5.70
CA ILE A 147 6.26 3.33 -5.11
C ILE A 147 7.63 3.19 -5.77
N GLY A 148 7.71 3.29 -7.09
CA GLY A 148 8.96 3.16 -7.84
C GLY A 148 10.00 4.21 -7.45
N TYR A 149 9.60 5.49 -7.33
CA TYR A 149 10.48 6.58 -6.92
C TYR A 149 10.90 6.43 -5.45
N ALA A 150 9.99 5.99 -4.57
CA ALA A 150 10.30 5.71 -3.17
C ALA A 150 11.28 4.55 -2.98
N VAL A 151 11.21 3.50 -3.81
CA VAL A 151 12.21 2.42 -3.81
C VAL A 151 13.59 2.95 -4.24
N ALA A 152 13.64 3.77 -5.29
CA ALA A 152 14.89 4.35 -5.78
C ALA A 152 15.55 5.31 -4.76
N LYS A 153 14.75 6.00 -3.94
CA LYS A 153 15.18 6.93 -2.88
C LYS A 153 14.96 6.36 -1.46
N ARG A 154 14.96 5.04 -1.30
CA ARG A 154 14.74 4.37 -0.01
C ARG A 154 15.73 4.90 1.04
N THR A 155 15.27 5.14 2.27
CA THR A 155 16.05 5.72 3.39
C THR A 155 16.60 7.14 3.18
N SER A 156 16.37 7.79 2.03
CA SER A 156 16.97 9.09 1.73
C SER A 156 16.31 10.25 2.48
N ALA A 157 15.08 10.09 2.98
CA ALA A 157 14.27 11.18 3.55
C ALA A 157 14.22 12.43 2.64
N ASP A 158 14.17 12.23 1.32
CA ASP A 158 14.18 13.32 0.36
C ASP A 158 12.92 14.19 0.46
N VAL A 159 13.13 15.51 0.55
CA VAL A 159 12.07 16.50 0.79
C VAL A 159 11.14 16.62 -0.42
N GLN A 160 11.66 16.47 -1.64
CA GLN A 160 10.85 16.62 -2.85
C GLN A 160 9.89 15.45 -3.01
N LEU A 161 10.39 14.22 -2.87
CA LEU A 161 9.53 13.03 -2.85
C LEU A 161 8.54 13.08 -1.67
N TYR A 162 8.96 13.54 -0.49
CA TYR A 162 8.06 13.68 0.65
C TYR A 162 6.87 14.61 0.32
N LYS A 163 7.13 15.79 -0.25
CA LYS A 163 6.08 16.74 -0.66
C LYS A 163 5.12 16.12 -1.66
N MET A 164 5.64 15.37 -2.63
CA MET A 164 4.86 14.64 -3.63
C MET A 164 3.98 13.55 -2.98
N ILE A 165 4.50 12.79 -2.03
CA ILE A 165 3.71 11.75 -1.34
C ILE A 165 2.59 12.38 -0.50
N VAL A 166 2.88 13.47 0.23
CA VAL A 166 1.91 14.14 1.11
C VAL A 166 0.70 14.67 0.34
N THR A 167 0.86 15.14 -0.91
CA THR A 167 -0.30 15.57 -1.72
C THR A 167 -1.27 14.43 -2.05
N HIS A 168 -0.83 13.17 -1.96
CA HIS A 168 -1.68 12.00 -2.13
C HIS A 168 -2.24 11.45 -0.81
N LEU A 169 -1.93 12.05 0.34
CA LEU A 169 -2.37 11.62 1.67
C LEU A 169 -3.18 12.73 2.36
N PRO A 170 -4.52 12.69 2.29
CA PRO A 170 -5.37 13.77 2.81
C PRO A 170 -5.15 14.12 4.29
N PHE A 171 -4.79 13.14 5.14
CA PHE A 171 -4.56 13.37 6.57
C PHE A 171 -3.24 14.11 6.88
N MET A 172 -2.30 14.11 5.94
CA MET A 172 -1.04 14.86 6.06
C MET A 172 -1.12 16.23 5.36
N MET A 173 -2.09 16.39 4.46
CA MET A 173 -2.36 17.67 3.83
C MET A 173 -2.91 18.65 4.86
N GLY A 174 -2.41 19.88 4.87
CA GLY A 174 -2.97 20.95 5.69
C GLY A 174 -4.44 21.24 5.31
N PRO A 175 -5.16 22.02 6.14
CA PRO A 175 -6.54 22.38 5.86
C PRO A 175 -6.62 23.08 4.49
N THR A 176 -7.25 22.42 3.53
CA THR A 176 -7.40 22.90 2.15
C THR A 176 -8.88 22.95 1.81
N LEU A 177 -9.32 24.01 1.14
CA LEU A 177 -10.74 24.21 0.76
C LEU A 177 -11.18 23.32 -0.42
N LEU A 178 -10.25 22.60 -1.05
CA LEU A 178 -10.49 21.70 -2.17
C LEU A 178 -10.68 20.27 -1.66
N GLU A 179 -11.87 19.70 -1.90
CA GLU A 179 -12.12 18.27 -1.72
C GLU A 179 -11.44 17.50 -2.86
N LEU A 180 -10.22 17.00 -2.61
CA LEU A 180 -9.50 16.16 -3.56
C LEU A 180 -9.96 14.71 -3.41
N HIS A 181 -10.68 14.21 -4.41
CA HIS A 181 -11.02 12.79 -4.51
C HIS A 181 -9.83 12.00 -5.08
N ILE A 182 -9.01 11.45 -4.19
CA ILE A 182 -7.87 10.59 -4.55
C ILE A 182 -8.28 9.13 -4.38
N ASP A 183 -8.05 8.31 -5.40
CA ASP A 183 -8.28 6.86 -5.37
C ASP A 183 -7.54 6.21 -4.18
N LEU A 184 -8.23 5.37 -3.41
CA LEU A 184 -7.68 4.70 -2.24
C LEU A 184 -6.46 3.84 -2.60
N MET A 185 -6.42 3.23 -3.79
CA MET A 185 -5.26 2.45 -4.24
C MET A 185 -4.02 3.34 -4.39
N VAL A 186 -4.17 4.57 -4.88
CA VAL A 186 -3.08 5.55 -4.95
C VAL A 186 -2.68 6.01 -3.54
N GLN A 187 -3.63 6.17 -2.62
CA GLN A 187 -3.32 6.48 -1.22
C GLN A 187 -2.56 5.33 -0.54
N THR A 188 -2.93 4.07 -0.79
CA THR A 188 -2.20 2.91 -0.25
C THR A 188 -0.77 2.86 -0.77
N ALA A 189 -0.58 3.14 -2.06
CA ALA A 189 0.73 3.27 -2.68
C ALA A 189 1.56 4.39 -2.04
N ALA A 190 0.94 5.55 -1.81
CA ALA A 190 1.57 6.69 -1.13
C ALA A 190 1.99 6.35 0.31
N LEU A 191 1.18 5.60 1.08
CA LEU A 191 1.54 5.14 2.43
C LEU A 191 2.76 4.23 2.41
N VAL A 192 2.78 3.21 1.55
CA VAL A 192 3.93 2.30 1.42
C VAL A 192 5.18 3.07 0.97
N SER A 193 5.01 4.02 0.04
CA SER A 193 6.08 4.91 -0.44
C SER A 193 6.66 5.76 0.69
N LEU A 194 5.81 6.31 1.56
CA LEU A 194 6.24 7.05 2.75
C LEU A 194 7.07 6.16 3.69
N GLY A 195 6.60 4.93 3.89
CA GLY A 195 7.29 3.91 4.67
C GLY A 195 8.69 3.59 4.15
N LEU A 196 8.84 3.45 2.83
CA LEU A 196 10.12 3.18 2.16
C LEU A 196 11.06 4.38 2.22
N LEU A 197 10.55 5.60 2.01
CA LEU A 197 11.32 6.84 2.05
C LEU A 197 11.96 7.06 3.42
N PHE A 198 11.17 6.85 4.49
CA PHE A 198 11.57 7.05 5.88
C PHE A 198 11.97 5.75 6.58
N ALA A 199 12.27 4.68 5.84
CA ALA A 199 12.67 3.41 6.43
C ALA A 199 13.86 3.60 7.40
N GLN A 200 13.78 2.99 8.59
CA GLN A 200 14.77 3.09 9.67
C GLN A 200 15.05 4.50 10.23
N THR A 201 14.31 5.54 9.85
CA THR A 201 14.55 6.90 10.39
C THR A 201 13.98 7.12 11.80
N SER A 202 12.92 6.39 12.16
CA SER A 202 12.21 6.52 13.45
C SER A 202 11.65 7.91 13.74
N HIS A 203 11.15 8.61 12.72
CA HIS A 203 10.43 9.88 12.92
C HIS A 203 9.09 9.68 13.65
N LEU A 204 9.05 10.03 14.94
CA LEU A 204 7.89 9.88 15.81
C LEU A 204 6.63 10.61 15.30
N GLY A 205 6.77 11.80 14.73
CA GLY A 205 5.63 12.57 14.22
C GLY A 205 4.88 11.85 13.10
N ILE A 206 5.61 11.28 12.14
CA ILE A 206 5.03 10.52 11.02
C ILE A 206 4.43 9.21 11.54
N LEU A 207 5.13 8.52 12.43
CA LEU A 207 4.62 7.29 13.05
C LEU A 207 3.31 7.52 13.80
N GLY A 208 3.21 8.63 14.55
CA GLY A 208 2.00 8.98 15.28
C GLY A 208 0.80 9.23 14.36
N GLN A 209 1.02 9.95 13.25
CA GLN A 209 -0.02 10.17 12.24
C GLN A 209 -0.45 8.86 11.55
N LEU A 210 0.49 7.98 11.20
CA LEU A 210 0.18 6.69 10.59
C LEU A 210 -0.60 5.75 11.52
N ILE A 211 -0.31 5.75 12.82
CA ILE A 211 -1.05 4.94 13.81
C ILE A 211 -2.47 5.46 13.98
N ASN A 212 -2.67 6.79 13.93
CA ASN A 212 -4.01 7.37 13.92
C ASN A 212 -4.81 6.91 12.71
N GLU A 213 -4.18 6.85 11.53
CA GLU A 213 -4.83 6.35 10.32
C GLU A 213 -5.18 4.85 10.39
N ILE A 214 -4.34 4.01 11.02
CA ILE A 214 -4.70 2.59 11.27
C ILE A 214 -5.95 2.50 12.16
N GLY A 215 -6.05 3.36 13.19
CA GLY A 215 -7.18 3.40 14.12
C GLY A 215 -8.42 4.15 13.62
N ARG A 216 -8.37 4.73 12.42
CA ARG A 216 -9.39 5.65 11.89
C ARG A 216 -10.73 4.95 11.70
N ALA A 217 -11.80 5.61 12.17
CA ALA A 217 -13.17 5.14 12.00
C ALA A 217 -13.67 5.33 10.56
N ALA A 218 -14.67 4.56 10.15
CA ALA A 218 -15.34 4.75 8.86
C ALA A 218 -15.90 6.17 8.79
N SER A 219 -15.57 6.92 7.73
CA SER A 219 -16.15 8.24 7.50
C SER A 219 -17.67 8.14 7.37
N PRO A 220 -18.44 9.02 8.02
CA PRO A 220 -19.89 8.83 8.11
C PRO A 220 -20.63 8.94 6.77
N ASN A 221 -20.05 9.70 5.84
CA ASN A 221 -20.70 10.15 4.60
C ASN A 221 -20.30 9.36 3.35
N GLN A 222 -19.37 8.40 3.45
CA GLN A 222 -18.85 7.66 2.29
C GLN A 222 -19.03 6.16 2.50
N GLU A 223 -19.37 5.43 1.42
CA GLU A 223 -19.37 3.98 1.45
C GLU A 223 -17.98 3.45 1.84
N PRO A 224 -17.89 2.47 2.76
CA PRO A 224 -16.62 1.86 3.09
C PRO A 224 -16.10 1.15 1.84
N SER A 225 -15.01 1.65 1.29
CA SER A 225 -14.33 1.03 0.16
C SER A 225 -13.91 -0.40 0.51
N THR A 226 -14.07 -1.32 -0.44
CA THR A 226 -13.59 -2.70 -0.33
C THR A 226 -12.10 -2.74 0.00
N ASP A 227 -11.35 -1.77 -0.52
CA ASP A 227 -9.89 -1.67 -0.38
C ASP A 227 -9.43 -1.07 0.96
N ARG A 228 -10.34 -0.76 1.89
CA ARG A 228 -9.99 -0.21 3.21
C ARG A 228 -9.03 -1.13 3.97
N TYR A 229 -9.14 -2.45 3.80
CA TYR A 229 -8.19 -3.41 4.37
C TYR A 229 -6.78 -3.26 3.77
N SER A 230 -6.67 -3.07 2.46
CA SER A 230 -5.39 -2.83 1.77
C SER A 230 -4.74 -1.53 2.26
N TYR A 231 -5.55 -0.49 2.51
CA TYR A 231 -5.08 0.79 3.05
C TYR A 231 -4.54 0.65 4.47
N THR A 232 -5.29 0.02 5.38
CA THR A 232 -4.82 -0.18 6.76
C THR A 232 -3.59 -1.06 6.82
N LEU A 233 -3.54 -2.11 5.98
CA LEU A 233 -2.36 -2.97 5.83
C LEU A 233 -1.14 -2.19 5.34
N GLY A 234 -1.30 -1.33 4.32
CA GLY A 234 -0.26 -0.45 3.80
C GLY A 234 0.28 0.52 4.86
N ALA A 235 -0.60 1.09 5.70
CA ALA A 235 -0.20 1.92 6.84
C ALA A 235 0.61 1.12 7.88
N GLY A 236 0.21 -0.13 8.17
CA GLY A 236 0.96 -1.03 9.05
C GLY A 236 2.36 -1.34 8.54
N PHE A 237 2.50 -1.63 7.25
CA PHE A 237 3.81 -1.76 6.60
C PHE A 237 4.64 -0.49 6.70
N ALA A 238 4.04 0.69 6.47
CA ALA A 238 4.75 1.96 6.57
C ALA A 238 5.28 2.22 7.99
N VAL A 239 4.46 1.99 9.02
CA VAL A 239 4.86 2.08 10.44
C VAL A 239 6.02 1.13 10.72
N GLY A 240 5.91 -0.14 10.28
CA GLY A 240 6.94 -1.15 10.47
C GLY A 240 8.26 -0.82 9.77
N LEU A 241 8.22 -0.30 8.55
CA LEU A 241 9.42 0.11 7.80
C LEU A 241 10.14 1.30 8.45
N ILE A 242 9.39 2.30 8.92
CA ILE A 242 9.96 3.50 9.56
C ILE A 242 10.61 3.15 10.92
N SER A 243 10.01 2.22 11.65
CA SER A 243 10.45 1.77 12.98
C SER A 243 11.34 0.51 12.97
N LEU A 244 11.74 0.05 11.79
CA LEU A 244 12.41 -1.24 11.56
C LEU A 244 13.60 -1.47 12.50
N GLY A 245 13.46 -2.44 13.40
CA GLY A 245 14.50 -2.86 14.36
C GLY A 245 14.82 -1.85 15.47
N LYS A 246 14.04 -0.78 15.64
CA LYS A 246 14.30 0.31 16.61
C LYS A 246 13.26 0.38 17.74
N GLY A 247 12.46 -0.67 17.92
CA GLY A 247 11.39 -0.71 18.93
C GLY A 247 11.85 -0.37 20.35
N ASP A 248 13.03 -0.86 20.76
CA ASP A 248 13.54 -0.61 22.11
C ASP A 248 13.91 0.87 22.33
N ASP A 249 14.48 1.53 21.32
CA ASP A 249 14.85 2.96 21.38
C ASP A 249 13.61 3.85 21.38
N LEU A 250 12.62 3.51 20.56
CA LEU A 250 11.32 4.18 20.50
C LEU A 250 10.54 4.06 21.81
N SER A 251 10.69 2.94 22.53
CA SER A 251 10.06 2.74 23.84
C SER A 251 10.71 3.55 24.96
N LYS A 252 11.99 3.91 24.82
CA LYS A 252 12.75 4.70 25.81
C LYS A 252 12.60 6.20 25.61
N ASN A 253 12.48 6.65 24.36
CA ASN A 253 12.42 8.07 24.00
C ASN A 253 11.03 8.70 24.14
N VAL A 254 10.19 8.19 25.04
CA VAL A 254 8.86 8.78 25.28
C VAL A 254 9.05 10.09 26.04
N PRO A 255 8.54 11.23 25.55
CA PRO A 255 8.51 12.47 26.31
C PRO A 255 7.87 12.20 27.68
N PHE A 256 8.48 12.73 28.74
CA PHE A 256 8.17 12.49 30.16
C PHE A 256 6.70 12.75 30.58
N VAL A 257 5.86 13.27 29.68
CA VAL A 257 4.48 13.68 29.97
C VAL A 257 3.56 13.22 28.83
N GLU A 258 2.97 12.02 28.89
CA GLU A 258 1.80 11.73 28.05
C GLU A 258 0.73 10.90 28.78
N ARG A 259 -0.52 11.38 28.67
CA ARG A 259 -1.77 10.71 29.05
C ARG A 259 -2.10 9.50 28.15
N TYR A 260 -1.15 9.03 27.33
CA TYR A 260 -1.36 8.05 26.28
C TYR A 260 -0.35 6.90 26.35
N PRO A 261 -0.76 5.68 25.95
CA PRO A 261 0.14 4.53 25.97
C PRO A 261 1.26 4.67 24.93
N SER A 262 2.39 4.00 25.20
CA SER A 262 3.55 3.96 24.28
C SER A 262 3.17 3.47 22.88
N LEU A 263 3.95 3.83 21.87
CA LEU A 263 3.71 3.42 20.49
C LEU A 263 3.53 1.89 20.33
N PRO A 264 4.40 1.03 20.90
CA PRO A 264 4.19 -0.41 20.90
C PRO A 264 2.90 -0.86 21.60
N SER A 265 2.57 -0.25 22.74
CA SER A 265 1.34 -0.57 23.46
C SER A 265 0.09 -0.24 22.63
N ARG A 266 0.11 0.83 21.84
CA ARG A 266 -0.99 1.17 20.92
C ARG A 266 -1.17 0.12 19.83
N LEU A 267 -0.08 -0.36 19.24
CA LEU A 267 -0.13 -1.45 18.26
C LEU A 267 -0.75 -2.71 18.87
N VAL A 268 -0.43 -3.06 20.12
CA VAL A 268 -1.07 -4.18 20.81
C VAL A 268 -2.58 -3.95 21.01
N ILE A 269 -3.00 -2.73 21.35
CA ILE A 269 -4.43 -2.40 21.49
C ILE A 269 -5.16 -2.47 20.15
N LEU A 270 -4.54 -2.00 19.06
CA LEU A 270 -5.06 -2.15 17.70
C LEU A 270 -5.16 -3.63 17.31
N MET A 271 -4.17 -4.43 17.71
CA MET A 271 -4.11 -5.86 17.40
C MET A 271 -5.20 -6.68 18.10
N ASN A 272 -5.48 -6.39 19.37
CA ASN A 272 -6.42 -7.17 20.20
C ASN A 272 -7.83 -6.56 20.28
N GLY A 273 -8.03 -5.31 19.84
CA GLY A 273 -9.36 -4.68 19.77
C GLY A 273 -9.81 -3.96 21.05
N GLY A 274 -9.04 -2.97 21.52
CA GLY A 274 -9.43 -2.14 22.67
C GLY A 274 -10.11 -0.80 22.32
N ARG A 275 -10.29 0.07 23.32
CA ARG A 275 -10.92 1.39 23.14
C ARG A 275 -10.11 2.28 22.20
N ARG A 276 -10.78 2.89 21.22
CA ARG A 276 -10.14 3.77 20.22
C ARG A 276 -9.45 4.99 20.84
N SER A 277 -9.96 5.49 21.98
CA SER A 277 -9.37 6.61 22.74
C SER A 277 -7.97 6.33 23.26
N CYS A 278 -7.56 5.07 23.34
CA CYS A 278 -6.21 4.67 23.74
C CYS A 278 -5.23 4.57 22.56
N CYS A 279 -5.71 4.63 21.31
CA CYS A 279 -4.89 4.42 20.10
C CYS A 279 -4.68 5.69 19.28
N VAL A 280 -5.71 6.54 19.18
CA VAL A 280 -5.72 7.73 18.31
C VAL A 280 -5.31 8.96 19.12
N PHE A 281 -4.26 9.67 18.69
CA PHE A 281 -4.02 11.03 19.18
C PHE A 281 -5.19 11.91 18.75
N PRO A 282 -5.80 12.71 19.65
CA PRO A 282 -6.70 13.75 19.21
C PRO A 282 -5.90 14.74 18.35
N THR A 283 -6.17 14.77 17.04
CA THR A 283 -5.60 15.77 16.12
C THR A 283 -6.22 17.16 16.30
N GLU A 284 -7.07 17.33 17.32
CA GLU A 284 -7.63 18.62 17.70
C GLU A 284 -6.82 19.18 18.88
N ILE A 285 -5.90 20.10 18.58
CA ILE A 285 -5.55 21.14 19.56
C ILE A 285 -6.79 22.05 19.65
N THR A 286 -7.79 21.65 20.44
CA THR A 286 -8.83 22.58 20.88
C THR A 286 -9.24 22.31 22.32
N SER A 287 -9.05 23.34 23.15
CA SER A 287 -9.94 23.73 24.24
C SER A 287 -9.99 22.89 25.53
N ASP A 288 -8.88 22.44 26.08
CA ASP A 288 -8.82 21.99 27.48
C ASP A 288 -8.57 23.15 28.49
N LEU A 289 -8.50 24.41 28.04
CA LEU A 289 -8.26 25.60 28.89
C LEU A 289 -9.51 26.40 29.27
N PHE A 290 -10.71 26.01 28.80
CA PHE A 290 -11.96 26.71 29.15
C PHE A 290 -13.10 25.72 29.43
N PRO A 291 -13.67 25.69 30.65
CA PRO A 291 -14.78 24.79 30.97
C PRO A 291 -16.10 25.43 30.56
N ILE A 292 -16.56 25.25 29.31
CA ILE A 292 -17.91 25.65 28.89
C ILE A 292 -18.54 24.60 27.96
N VAL A 293 -19.56 23.92 28.51
CA VAL A 293 -20.78 23.36 27.88
C VAL A 293 -20.62 22.27 26.80
N ASN A 294 -20.66 21.01 27.24
CA ASN A 294 -21.55 19.92 26.79
C ASN A 294 -22.01 19.82 25.31
N ASN A 295 -21.14 20.01 24.31
CA ASN A 295 -21.48 19.66 22.92
C ASN A 295 -20.49 18.69 22.22
N SER A 296 -19.37 18.32 22.84
CA SER A 296 -18.33 17.46 22.23
C SER A 296 -18.69 15.96 22.18
N ARG A 297 -19.67 15.50 22.98
CA ARG A 297 -20.14 14.10 22.94
C ARG A 297 -20.92 13.76 21.67
N ASN A 298 -21.57 14.73 21.03
CA ASN A 298 -22.38 14.48 19.84
C ASN A 298 -21.53 14.36 18.56
N ASN A 299 -20.38 15.05 18.48
CA ASN A 299 -19.48 14.96 17.31
C ASN A 299 -18.70 13.63 17.26
N GLN A 300 -18.24 13.10 18.40
CA GLN A 300 -17.63 11.76 18.45
C GLN A 300 -18.65 10.66 18.10
N ALA A 301 -19.90 10.80 18.54
CA ALA A 301 -20.97 9.85 18.23
C ALA A 301 -21.39 9.89 16.74
N GLN A 302 -21.26 11.03 16.05
CA GLN A 302 -21.48 11.15 14.60
C GLN A 302 -20.31 10.58 13.78
N GLN A 303 -19.05 10.71 14.23
CA GLN A 303 -17.90 10.09 13.55
C GLN A 303 -17.92 8.55 13.60
N LEU A 304 -18.58 7.95 14.60
CA LEU A 304 -18.65 6.49 14.79
C LEU A 304 -19.79 5.81 14.02
N ARG A 305 -20.69 6.60 13.42
CA ARG A 305 -21.84 6.11 12.67
C ARG A 305 -21.68 6.50 11.21
N SER A 306 -21.13 5.60 10.40
CA SER A 306 -21.35 5.70 8.97
C SER A 306 -22.69 5.12 8.60
N ASN A 307 -23.33 5.69 7.58
CA ASN A 307 -24.60 5.21 7.06
C ASN A 307 -24.53 3.74 6.60
N TYR A 308 -23.32 3.23 6.36
CA TYR A 308 -23.04 1.91 5.80
C TYR A 308 -22.38 0.92 6.77
N ALA A 309 -21.63 1.41 7.77
CA ALA A 309 -20.95 0.59 8.76
C ALA A 309 -21.11 1.18 10.18
N LYS A 310 -21.62 0.36 11.09
CA LYS A 310 -21.71 0.70 12.51
C LYS A 310 -20.47 0.17 13.22
N GLU A 311 -19.50 1.04 13.43
CA GLU A 311 -18.34 0.72 14.26
C GLU A 311 -18.65 1.00 15.74
N SER A 312 -18.16 0.14 16.63
CA SER A 312 -18.27 0.35 18.07
C SER A 312 -17.22 1.37 18.57
N GLU A 313 -17.29 1.73 19.85
CA GLU A 313 -16.26 2.53 20.53
C GLU A 313 -14.89 1.82 20.57
N ASN A 314 -14.90 0.49 20.43
CA ASN A 314 -13.69 -0.32 20.29
C ASN A 314 -13.23 -0.38 18.82
N VAL A 315 -11.92 -0.44 18.65
CA VAL A 315 -11.28 -0.65 17.35
C VAL A 315 -11.69 -2.01 16.81
N ASN A 316 -11.96 -2.10 15.51
CA ASN A 316 -12.23 -3.36 14.84
C ASN A 316 -10.91 -4.15 14.64
N PRO A 317 -10.64 -5.24 15.39
CA PRO A 317 -9.41 -6.01 15.25
C PRO A 317 -9.35 -6.75 13.91
N HIS A 318 -10.50 -7.00 13.26
CA HIS A 318 -10.54 -7.67 11.96
C HIS A 318 -10.01 -6.83 10.80
N LEU A 319 -9.92 -5.51 10.97
CA LEU A 319 -9.36 -4.57 10.01
C LEU A 319 -7.94 -4.16 10.37
N THR A 320 -7.68 -3.95 11.66
CA THR A 320 -6.43 -3.36 12.17
C THR A 320 -5.43 -4.40 12.66
N GLY A 321 -5.88 -5.62 12.94
CA GLY A 321 -5.07 -6.69 13.52
C GLY A 321 -3.85 -7.06 12.68
N SER A 322 -4.04 -7.31 11.38
CA SER A 322 -2.94 -7.66 10.46
C SER A 322 -1.92 -6.53 10.34
N ALA A 323 -2.39 -5.29 10.20
CA ALA A 323 -1.54 -4.10 10.11
C ALA A 323 -0.70 -3.90 11.37
N ALA A 324 -1.33 -4.03 12.55
CA ALA A 324 -0.66 -3.87 13.83
C ALA A 324 0.36 -4.99 14.10
N THR A 325 0.04 -6.23 13.71
CA THR A 325 0.94 -7.38 13.84
C THR A 325 2.21 -7.19 12.99
N ILE A 326 2.05 -6.80 11.73
CA ILE A 326 3.18 -6.51 10.82
C ILE A 326 4.01 -5.34 11.34
N ALA A 327 3.36 -4.26 11.78
CA ALA A 327 4.04 -3.11 12.35
C ALA A 327 4.86 -3.50 13.60
N LEU A 328 4.27 -4.25 14.52
CA LEU A 328 4.93 -4.70 15.76
C LEU A 328 6.09 -5.66 15.46
N GLY A 329 5.89 -6.61 14.55
CA GLY A 329 6.90 -7.57 14.13
C GLY A 329 8.10 -6.92 13.44
N LEU A 330 7.87 -5.97 12.52
CA LEU A 330 8.95 -5.22 11.88
C LEU A 330 9.67 -4.28 12.85
N MET A 331 8.94 -3.66 13.78
CA MET A 331 9.51 -2.74 14.77
C MET A 331 10.49 -3.46 15.73
N TYR A 332 10.20 -4.69 16.12
CA TYR A 332 11.06 -5.52 16.98
C TYR A 332 11.85 -6.60 16.21
N LEU A 333 11.99 -6.44 14.89
CA LEU A 333 12.69 -7.40 14.06
C LEU A 333 14.13 -7.58 14.54
N ARG A 334 14.50 -8.81 14.91
CA ARG A 334 15.84 -9.21 15.40
C ARG A 334 16.30 -8.47 16.67
N THR A 335 15.39 -7.91 17.48
CA THR A 335 15.79 -7.28 18.77
C THR A 335 15.86 -8.26 19.94
N GLY A 336 15.24 -9.45 19.82
CA GLY A 336 15.20 -10.45 20.90
C GLY A 336 14.33 -10.04 22.09
N ASN A 337 13.46 -9.04 21.93
CA ASN A 337 12.62 -8.55 23.02
C ASN A 337 11.51 -9.55 23.39
N SER A 338 11.59 -10.11 24.60
CA SER A 338 10.62 -11.07 25.13
C SER A 338 9.21 -10.52 25.32
N TRP A 339 9.05 -9.22 25.56
CA TRP A 339 7.73 -8.59 25.70
C TRP A 339 6.97 -8.58 24.37
N ALA A 340 7.65 -8.22 23.28
CA ALA A 340 7.03 -8.20 21.96
C ALA A 340 6.65 -9.62 21.51
N ALA A 341 7.56 -10.59 21.70
CA ALA A 341 7.32 -11.99 21.37
C ALA A 341 6.09 -12.57 22.10
N LYS A 342 5.95 -12.31 23.41
CA LYS A 342 4.78 -12.76 24.19
C LYS A 342 3.46 -12.17 23.71
N ASN A 343 3.47 -10.94 23.20
CA ASN A 343 2.24 -10.31 22.67
C ASN A 343 1.87 -10.84 21.28
N LEU A 344 2.85 -11.27 20.49
CA LEU A 344 2.65 -11.88 19.17
C LEU A 344 2.29 -13.37 19.25
N GLU A 345 2.64 -14.05 20.35
CA GLU A 345 2.35 -15.46 20.58
C GLU A 345 0.86 -15.80 20.36
N VAL A 346 0.62 -16.94 19.69
CA VAL A 346 -0.73 -17.45 19.48
C VAL A 346 -1.30 -17.91 20.81
N PRO A 347 -2.52 -17.47 21.20
CA PRO A 347 -3.09 -17.86 22.48
C PRO A 347 -3.39 -19.35 22.53
N ASN A 348 -3.06 -20.01 23.65
CA ASN A 348 -3.25 -21.45 23.85
C ASN A 348 -4.70 -21.88 24.13
N SER A 349 -5.61 -20.92 24.36
CA SER A 349 -7.02 -21.20 24.66
C SER A 349 -7.85 -21.20 23.39
N LEU A 350 -8.63 -22.27 23.17
CA LEU A 350 -9.53 -22.40 22.03
C LEU A 350 -10.49 -21.21 21.90
N TYR A 351 -11.03 -20.74 23.03
CA TYR A 351 -11.93 -19.57 23.05
C TYR A 351 -11.28 -18.31 22.47
N MET A 352 -9.99 -18.08 22.79
CA MET A 352 -9.28 -16.92 22.27
C MET A 352 -8.93 -17.10 20.79
N ILE A 353 -8.60 -18.32 20.35
CA ILE A 353 -8.34 -18.64 18.94
C ILE A 353 -9.60 -18.38 18.09
N GLU A 354 -10.78 -18.77 18.57
CA GLU A 354 -12.05 -18.54 17.85
C GLU A 354 -12.35 -17.05 17.60
N THR A 355 -11.80 -16.14 18.41
CA THR A 355 -11.96 -14.68 18.20
C THR A 355 -11.04 -14.10 17.14
N ILE A 356 -9.98 -14.82 16.75
CA ILE A 356 -8.92 -14.34 15.86
C ILE A 356 -9.12 -14.94 14.46
N LYS A 357 -8.99 -14.12 13.42
CA LYS A 357 -9.02 -14.61 12.03
C LYS A 357 -7.83 -15.56 11.75
N PRO A 358 -8.02 -16.67 11.02
CA PRO A 358 -6.94 -17.59 10.68
C PRO A 358 -5.72 -16.92 10.00
N ASP A 359 -5.96 -15.98 9.09
CA ASP A 359 -4.89 -15.25 8.40
C ASP A 359 -4.02 -14.43 9.38
N LEU A 360 -4.63 -13.91 10.44
CA LEU A 360 -3.94 -13.16 11.49
C LEU A 360 -3.09 -14.09 12.35
N ILE A 361 -3.54 -15.32 12.59
CA ILE A 361 -2.75 -16.35 13.30
C ILE A 361 -1.49 -16.68 12.51
N LEU A 362 -1.61 -16.83 11.18
CA LEU A 362 -0.45 -17.06 10.30
C LEU A 362 0.56 -15.91 10.38
N LEU A 363 0.09 -14.66 10.33
CA LEU A 363 0.96 -13.49 10.47
C LEU A 363 1.64 -13.41 11.84
N ARG A 364 0.91 -13.73 12.91
CA ARG A 364 1.44 -13.78 14.28
C ARG A 364 2.49 -14.86 14.48
N TYR A 365 2.35 -16.00 13.80
CA TYR A 365 3.34 -17.07 13.85
C TYR A 365 4.60 -16.75 13.04
N PHE A 366 4.47 -15.96 11.97
CA PHE A 366 5.60 -15.60 11.10
C PHE A 366 6.61 -14.65 11.77
N PHE A 367 6.14 -13.71 12.59
CA PHE A 367 6.96 -12.73 13.31
C PHE A 367 7.31 -13.22 14.70
#